data_AF-A0A2V9K283-F1
#
_entry.id   AF-A0A2V9K283-F1
#
_cell.length_a   1.000
_cell.length_b   1.000
_cell.length_c   1.000
_cell.angle_alpha   90.00
_cell.angle_beta   90.00
_cell.angle_gamma   90.00
#
_symmetry.space_group_name_H-M   'P 1'
#
loop_
_entity.id
_entity.type
_entity.pdbx_description
1 polymer ?
#
loop_
_entity_poly.entity_id
_entity_poly.type
_entity_poly.pdbx_seq_one_letter_code
_entity_poly.pdbx_strand_id
1 'polypeptide(L)'
;NSETGNRIKMMRVDSDTRNEVPYEKIVKGHEIGKGQYIEITDEELEAISIESTRTIDIDEFVPKDEIDDLYNVRPYYIAPEGKVGVDAFAVIRDVIEATKKVALGRLVLTSREHVIALEAR
;
A
#
# COMPACT_ATOMS: atom_id res chain seq x y z
N ASN A 1 22.90 -18.13 -15.17
CA ASN A 1 23.64 -18.18 -16.44
C ASN A 1 23.12 -19.40 -17.18
N SER A 2 22.49 -19.21 -18.34
CA SER A 2 21.83 -20.29 -19.10
C SER A 2 22.80 -21.35 -19.63
N GLU A 3 24.08 -21.02 -19.78
CA GLU A 3 25.11 -21.94 -20.26
C GLU A 3 25.80 -22.70 -19.12
N THR A 4 25.98 -22.06 -17.96
CA THR A 4 26.73 -22.65 -16.83
C THR A 4 25.87 -23.07 -15.65
N GLY A 5 24.56 -22.79 -15.67
CA GLY A 5 23.64 -23.06 -14.55
C GLY A 5 23.87 -22.21 -13.30
N ASN A 6 24.93 -21.40 -13.27
CA ASN A 6 25.33 -20.65 -12.09
C ASN A 6 24.40 -19.47 -11.78
N ARG A 7 24.26 -19.16 -10.48
CA ARG A 7 23.53 -17.99 -9.98
C ARG A 7 24.19 -16.70 -10.50
N ILE A 8 23.39 -15.79 -11.04
CA ILE A 8 23.87 -14.49 -11.51
C ILE A 8 23.92 -13.54 -10.31
N LYS A 9 25.04 -12.81 -10.16
CA LYS A 9 25.17 -11.70 -9.21
C LYS A 9 25.03 -10.39 -9.98
N MET A 10 24.08 -9.55 -9.57
CA MET A 10 23.93 -8.19 -10.10
C MET A 10 24.78 -7.24 -9.26
N MET A 11 25.51 -6.33 -9.92
CA MET A 11 26.31 -5.29 -9.27
C MET A 11 25.96 -3.94 -9.89
N ARG A 12 25.96 -2.90 -9.07
CA ARG A 12 25.70 -1.52 -9.51
C ARG A 12 27.06 -0.90 -9.81
N VAL A 13 27.25 -0.40 -11.02
CA VAL A 13 28.52 0.16 -11.48
C VAL A 13 28.31 1.59 -11.96
N ASP A 14 29.25 2.46 -11.63
CA ASP A 14 29.31 3.82 -12.14
C ASP A 14 29.67 3.81 -13.64
N SER A 15 28.95 4.58 -14.45
CA SER A 15 29.07 4.52 -15.91
C SER A 15 30.40 5.02 -16.45
N ASP A 16 31.02 5.99 -15.76
CA ASP A 16 32.23 6.65 -16.24
C ASP A 16 33.49 5.95 -15.70
N THR A 17 33.46 5.59 -14.42
CA THR A 17 34.60 5.00 -13.71
C THR A 17 34.60 3.48 -13.72
N ARG A 18 33.49 2.83 -14.10
CA ARG A 18 33.27 1.36 -14.10
C ARG A 18 33.47 0.68 -12.75
N ASN A 19 33.53 1.46 -11.67
CA ASN A 19 33.69 0.95 -10.32
C ASN A 19 32.34 0.54 -9.73
N GLU A 20 32.37 -0.47 -8.85
CA GLU A 20 31.19 -0.85 -8.08
C GLU A 20 30.81 0.29 -7.11
N VAL A 21 29.52 0.64 -7.11
CA VAL A 21 28.98 1.69 -6.24
C VAL A 21 28.24 1.01 -5.08
N PRO A 22 28.72 1.18 -3.83
CA PRO A 22 28.00 0.76 -2.64
C PRO A 22 26.62 1.43 -2.58
N TYR A 23 25.62 0.72 -2.06
CA TYR A 23 24.25 1.24 -1.97
C TYR A 23 24.16 2.58 -1.21
N GLU A 24 24.97 2.74 -0.16
CA GLU A 24 25.07 3.96 0.66
C GLU A 24 25.52 5.21 -0.11
N LYS A 25 26.16 5.04 -1.28
CA LYS A 25 26.62 6.13 -2.13
C LYS A 25 25.64 6.45 -3.27
N ILE A 26 24.50 5.78 -3.32
CA ILE A 26 23.48 5.98 -4.34
C ILE A 26 22.43 6.92 -3.76
N VAL A 27 22.38 8.13 -4.29
CA VAL A 27 21.36 9.12 -3.96
C VAL A 27 20.18 9.00 -4.92
N LYS A 28 18.96 9.20 -4.42
CA LYS A 28 17.75 9.29 -5.25
C LYS A 28 17.56 10.76 -5.64
N GLY A 29 17.56 11.06 -6.93
CA GLY A 29 17.27 12.39 -7.44
C GLY A 29 15.93 12.42 -8.14
N HIS A 30 15.10 13.44 -7.87
CA HIS A 30 13.91 13.72 -8.67
C HIS A 30 14.19 14.86 -9.64
N GLU A 31 13.93 14.63 -10.93
CA GLU A 31 14.09 15.66 -11.96
C GLU A 31 12.96 16.69 -11.82
N ILE A 32 13.33 17.97 -11.68
CA ILE A 32 12.38 19.09 -11.60
C ILE A 32 12.39 19.95 -12.88
N GLY A 33 13.36 19.70 -13.77
CA GLY A 33 13.58 20.39 -15.04
C GLY A 33 14.76 19.75 -15.76
N LYS A 34 14.93 20.05 -17.06
CA LYS A 34 15.98 19.40 -17.88
C LYS A 34 17.35 19.52 -17.23
N GLY A 35 17.85 18.40 -16.71
CA GLY A 35 19.17 18.31 -16.07
C GLY A 35 19.25 18.92 -14.67
N GLN A 36 18.12 19.29 -14.06
CA GLN A 36 18.05 19.73 -12.67
C GLN A 36 17.41 18.64 -11.82
N TYR A 37 18.19 18.09 -10.90
CA TYR A 37 17.77 17.06 -9.96
C TYR A 37 17.81 17.64 -8.54
N ILE A 38 16.72 17.44 -7.79
CA ILE A 38 16.73 17.63 -6.34
C ILE A 38 17.09 16.28 -5.74
N GLU A 39 18.10 16.26 -4.88
CA GLU A 39 18.39 15.12 -4.02
C GLU A 39 17.24 14.94 -3.03
N ILE A 40 16.64 13.74 -3.04
CA ILE A 40 15.64 13.33 -2.07
C ILE A 40 16.33 12.37 -1.12
N THR A 41 16.42 12.75 0.15
CA THR A 41 17.00 11.85 1.17
C THR A 41 15.99 10.77 1.55
N ASP A 42 16.49 9.61 2.02
CA ASP A 42 15.59 8.56 2.52
C ASP A 42 14.77 9.06 3.74
N GLU A 43 15.31 10.00 4.54
CA GLU A 43 14.63 10.63 5.67
C GLU A 43 13.44 11.51 5.22
N GLU A 44 13.59 12.27 4.13
CA GLU A 44 12.49 13.04 3.55
C GLU A 44 11.40 12.13 2.98
N LEU A 45 11.78 11.01 2.36
CA LEU A 45 10.83 9.99 1.90
C LEU A 45 10.08 9.32 3.05
N GLU A 46 10.76 9.05 4.16
CA GLU A 46 10.16 8.46 5.36
C GLU A 46 9.22 9.47 6.05
N ALA A 47 9.60 10.75 6.12
CA ALA A 47 8.77 11.81 6.71
C ALA A 47 7.46 12.08 5.95
N ILE A 48 7.43 11.87 4.63
CA ILE A 48 6.20 11.94 3.83
C ILE A 48 5.45 10.62 3.74
N SER A 49 6.06 9.52 4.21
CA SER A 49 5.45 8.21 4.07
C SER A 49 4.20 8.13 4.94
N ILE A 50 3.09 7.73 4.31
CA ILE A 50 1.91 7.35 5.07
C ILE A 50 2.25 6.01 5.71
N GLU A 51 2.41 5.99 7.04
CA GLU A 51 2.63 4.75 7.76
C GLU A 51 1.50 3.77 7.42
N SER A 52 1.86 2.51 7.17
CA SER A 52 0.86 1.46 7.00
C SER A 52 0.16 1.26 8.34
N THR A 53 -0.98 1.91 8.50
CA THR A 53 -1.91 1.62 9.56
C THR A 53 -2.64 0.33 9.21
N ARG A 54 -2.54 -0.67 10.10
CA ARG A 54 -3.32 -1.92 10.01
C ARG A 54 -4.74 -1.75 10.54
N THR A 55 -5.23 -0.52 10.53
CA THR A 55 -6.56 -0.14 11.01
C THR A 55 -7.39 0.26 9.81
N ILE A 56 -8.66 -0.11 9.82
CA ILE A 56 -9.64 0.36 8.85
C ILE A 56 -10.41 1.49 9.50
N ASP A 57 -10.37 2.66 8.88
CA ASP A 57 -11.19 3.81 9.28
C ASP A 57 -12.48 3.78 8.47
N ILE A 58 -13.62 3.61 9.14
CA ILE A 58 -14.94 3.62 8.49
C ILE A 58 -15.44 5.07 8.46
N ASP A 59 -15.70 5.58 7.25
CA ASP A 59 -16.17 6.94 7.03
C ASP A 59 -17.71 6.99 7.05
N GLU A 60 -18.40 6.09 6.32
CA GLU A 60 -19.87 6.11 6.22
C GLU A 60 -20.50 4.77 5.79
N PHE A 61 -21.82 4.67 5.90
CA PHE A 61 -22.62 3.53 5.44
C PHE A 61 -23.57 3.95 4.31
N VAL A 62 -23.32 3.43 3.11
CA VAL A 62 -24.06 3.75 1.88
C VAL A 62 -24.86 2.57 1.36
N PRO A 63 -26.00 2.79 0.68
CA PRO A 63 -26.67 1.74 -0.09
C PRO A 63 -25.72 1.11 -1.12
N LYS A 64 -25.83 -0.21 -1.30
CA LYS A 64 -24.95 -0.96 -2.21
C LYS A 64 -25.10 -0.50 -3.67
N ASP A 65 -26.29 -0.08 -4.06
CA ASP A 65 -26.63 0.41 -5.40
C ASP A 65 -26.02 1.78 -5.75
N GLU A 66 -25.48 2.50 -4.76
CA GLU A 66 -24.71 3.73 -5.00
C GLU A 66 -23.27 3.45 -5.43
N ILE A 67 -22.79 2.21 -5.27
CA ILE A 67 -21.44 1.79 -5.66
C ILE A 67 -21.53 0.99 -6.97
N ASP A 68 -20.94 1.53 -8.04
CA ASP A 68 -20.82 0.81 -9.30
C ASP A 68 -19.85 -0.40 -9.14
N ASP A 69 -20.27 -1.57 -9.59
CA ASP A 69 -19.46 -2.80 -9.57
C ASP A 69 -18.12 -2.66 -10.29
N LEU A 70 -17.97 -1.68 -11.20
CA LEU A 70 -16.70 -1.35 -11.86
C LEU A 70 -15.59 -0.97 -10.87
N TYR A 71 -15.95 -0.44 -9.69
CA TYR A 71 -14.98 -0.09 -8.65
C TYR A 71 -14.49 -1.30 -7.83
N ASN A 72 -15.16 -2.46 -7.94
CA ASN A 72 -14.80 -3.69 -7.22
C ASN A 72 -13.72 -4.49 -7.97
N VAL A 73 -12.46 -4.03 -7.91
CA VAL A 73 -11.36 -4.62 -8.71
C VAL A 73 -10.75 -5.89 -8.08
N ARG A 74 -10.51 -5.88 -6.76
CA ARG A 74 -9.85 -7.00 -6.06
C ARG A 74 -10.46 -7.21 -4.67
N PRO A 75 -11.34 -8.20 -4.50
CA PRO A 75 -11.93 -8.48 -3.20
C PRO A 75 -10.90 -9.10 -2.25
N TYR A 76 -10.88 -8.62 -1.02
CA TYR A 76 -10.13 -9.19 0.10
C TYR A 76 -11.09 -9.64 1.18
N TYR A 77 -10.74 -10.75 1.85
CA TYR A 77 -11.41 -11.14 3.08
C TYR A 77 -10.68 -10.55 4.27
N ILE A 78 -11.44 -9.98 5.20
CA ILE A 78 -10.94 -9.48 6.47
C ILE A 78 -11.27 -10.47 7.58
N ALA A 79 -10.32 -10.68 8.49
CA ALA A 79 -10.50 -11.49 9.68
C ALA A 79 -9.99 -10.70 10.89
N PRO A 80 -10.70 -10.73 12.03
CA PRO A 80 -10.26 -10.03 13.22
C PRO A 80 -9.00 -10.68 13.81
N GLU A 81 -8.13 -9.84 14.38
CA GLU A 81 -6.96 -10.28 15.15
C GLU A 81 -7.16 -9.96 16.64
N GLY A 82 -6.87 -10.94 17.51
CA GLY A 82 -6.99 -10.79 18.96
C GLY A 82 -8.42 -10.73 19.48
N LYS A 83 -8.60 -10.87 20.81
CA LYS A 83 -9.94 -10.94 21.42
C LYS A 83 -10.77 -9.66 21.23
N VAL A 84 -10.15 -8.50 21.38
CA VAL A 84 -10.82 -7.19 21.23
C VAL A 84 -11.28 -6.97 19.78
N GLY A 85 -10.48 -7.43 18.81
CA GLY A 85 -10.81 -7.32 17.39
C GLY A 85 -12.04 -8.14 17.00
N VAL A 86 -12.27 -9.29 17.66
CA VAL A 86 -13.42 -10.16 17.37
C VAL A 86 -14.74 -9.46 17.67
N ASP A 87 -14.86 -8.82 18.84
CA ASP A 87 -16.10 -8.16 19.25
C ASP A 87 -16.41 -6.95 18.35
N ALA A 88 -15.41 -6.11 18.08
CA ALA A 88 -15.57 -4.96 17.20
C ALA A 88 -15.93 -5.39 15.76
N PHE A 89 -15.27 -6.43 15.25
CA PHE A 89 -15.57 -7.01 13.94
C PHE A 89 -17.00 -7.55 13.87
N ALA A 90 -17.44 -8.29 14.89
CA ALA A 90 -18.79 -8.83 14.95
C ALA A 90 -19.84 -7.72 14.94
N VAL A 91 -19.65 -6.67 15.75
CA VAL A 91 -20.57 -5.52 15.79
C VAL A 91 -20.66 -4.84 14.42
N ILE A 92 -19.54 -4.55 13.78
CA ILE A 92 -19.54 -3.88 12.46
C ILE A 92 -20.22 -4.78 11.41
N ARG A 93 -19.88 -6.07 11.37
CA ARG A 93 -20.52 -7.03 10.46
C ARG A 93 -22.03 -7.06 10.64
N ASP A 94 -22.49 -7.17 11.89
CA ASP A 94 -23.92 -7.26 12.20
C ASP A 94 -24.66 -5.95 11.84
N VAL A 95 -24.00 -4.79 11.99
CA VAL A 95 -24.54 -3.49 11.54
C VAL A 95 -24.66 -3.44 10.02
N ILE A 96 -23.64 -3.87 9.28
CA ILE A 96 -23.65 -3.92 7.81
C ILE A 96 -24.81 -4.84 7.33
N GLU A 97 -24.95 -6.02 7.95
CA GLU A 97 -26.02 -6.97 7.62
C GLU A 97 -27.41 -6.43 7.95
N ALA A 98 -27.59 -5.85 9.15
CA ALA A 98 -28.87 -5.31 9.59
C ALA A 98 -29.32 -4.09 8.77
N THR A 99 -28.38 -3.24 8.38
CA THR A 99 -28.66 -2.03 7.58
C THR A 99 -28.81 -2.32 6.09
N LYS A 100 -28.37 -3.50 5.62
CA LYS A 100 -28.30 -3.86 4.18
C LYS A 100 -27.51 -2.83 3.37
N LYS A 101 -26.49 -2.25 3.99
CA LYS A 101 -25.62 -1.22 3.40
C LYS A 101 -24.21 -1.78 3.24
N VAL A 102 -23.34 -0.97 2.65
CA VAL A 102 -21.90 -1.18 2.58
C VAL A 102 -21.23 -0.13 3.45
N ALA A 103 -20.21 -0.52 4.21
CA ALA A 103 -19.38 0.45 4.94
C ALA A 103 -18.22 0.90 4.06
N LEU A 104 -18.17 2.19 3.74
CA LEU A 104 -17.04 2.81 3.05
C LEU A 104 -15.99 3.24 4.06
N GLY A 105 -14.73 3.03 3.71
CA GLY A 105 -13.63 3.40 4.59
C GLY A 105 -12.30 3.43 3.87
N ARG A 106 -11.25 3.66 4.66
CA ARG A 106 -9.88 3.78 4.18
C ARG A 106 -8.93 2.88 4.95
N LEU A 107 -7.89 2.46 4.24
CA LEU A 107 -6.92 1.47 4.68
C LEU A 107 -5.59 1.77 3.98
N VAL A 108 -4.48 1.74 4.70
CA VAL A 108 -3.14 1.92 4.12
C VAL A 108 -2.46 0.57 3.89
N LEU A 109 -2.38 0.15 2.62
CA LEU A 109 -1.64 -1.04 2.19
C LEU A 109 -0.39 -0.63 1.39
N THR A 110 0.76 -1.17 1.76
CA THR A 110 2.02 -0.95 1.01
C THR A 110 2.29 0.54 0.76
N SER A 111 2.13 1.36 1.80
CA SER A 111 2.35 2.82 1.75
C SER A 111 1.45 3.56 0.76
N ARG A 112 0.29 2.99 0.42
CA ARG A 112 -0.77 3.66 -0.33
C ARG A 112 -2.08 3.57 0.43
N GLU A 113 -2.79 4.68 0.52
CA GLU A 113 -4.16 4.70 1.01
C GLU A 113 -5.08 4.12 -0.07
N HIS A 114 -5.97 3.23 0.36
CA HIS A 114 -6.98 2.60 -0.46
C HIS A 114 -8.35 2.89 0.13
N VAL A 115 -9.25 3.38 -0.73
CA VAL A 115 -10.68 3.42 -0.43
C VAL A 115 -11.23 2.00 -0.59
N ILE A 116 -11.97 1.53 0.40
CA ILE A 116 -12.53 0.19 0.45
C ILE A 116 -14.02 0.20 0.74
N ALA A 117 -14.70 -0.82 0.23
CA ALA A 117 -16.08 -1.15 0.51
C ALA A 117 -16.14 -2.45 1.31
N LEU A 118 -16.69 -2.39 2.52
CA LEU A 118 -16.88 -3.55 3.39
C LEU A 118 -18.31 -4.09 3.27
N GLU A 119 -18.41 -5.37 2.93
CA GLU A 119 -19.66 -6.12 2.85
C GLU A 119 -19.68 -7.25 3.89
N ALA A 120 -20.83 -7.46 4.54
CA ALA A 120 -21.08 -8.65 5.35
C ALA A 120 -21.41 -9.80 4.38
N ARG A 121 -20.50 -10.76 4.27
CA ARG A 121 -20.68 -12.01 3.50
C ARG A 121 -20.57 -13.23 4.40
#